data_AF-A0A1J3CZA0-F1
#
_entry.id   AF-A0A1J3CZA0-F1
#
_cell.length_a   1.000
_cell.length_b   1.000
_cell.length_c   1.000
_cell.angle_alpha   90.00
_cell.angle_beta   90.00
_cell.angle_gamma   90.00
#
_symmetry.space_group_name_H-M   'P 1'
#
loop_
_entity.id
_entity.type
_entity.pdbx_description
1 polymer ?
#
loop_
_entity_poly.entity_id
_entity_poly.type
_entity_poly.pdbx_seq_one_letter_code
_entity_poly.pdbx_strand_id
1 'polypeptide(L)'
;KTLLLASGKRIIIWIDYDGTKKLLNVTLAPVPTPKPVSPQLSSSIKPRVPLLSRSVNLSEIFKETMFVGFSGSTGSTKSDQYILGWSFKKGGKAESLDISQILDPPPSPPPPSPAKHP
;
A
#
# COMPACT_ATOMS: atom_id res chain seq x y z
N LYS A 1 7.38 -9.72 -14.14
CA LYS A 1 7.46 -10.42 -12.83
C LYS A 1 6.09 -10.29 -12.16
N THR A 2 5.47 -11.38 -11.74
CA THR A 2 4.11 -11.39 -11.20
C THR A 2 4.10 -10.95 -9.74
N LEU A 3 3.13 -10.10 -9.34
CA LEU A 3 2.88 -9.71 -7.95
C LEU A 3 1.62 -10.44 -7.46
N LEU A 4 1.79 -11.30 -6.46
CA LEU A 4 0.68 -12.01 -5.81
C LEU A 4 0.24 -11.22 -4.58
N LEU A 5 -0.96 -10.61 -4.62
CA LEU A 5 -1.46 -9.74 -3.55
C LEU A 5 -1.77 -10.52 -2.26
N ALA A 6 -2.34 -11.72 -2.39
CA ALA A 6 -2.72 -12.57 -1.25
C ALA A 6 -1.56 -13.44 -0.71
N SER A 7 -0.30 -13.08 -0.97
CA SER A 7 0.84 -13.91 -0.57
C SER A 7 1.29 -13.69 0.89
N GLY A 8 0.67 -12.78 1.63
CA GLY A 8 1.11 -12.33 2.95
C GLY A 8 2.44 -11.57 2.97
N LYS A 9 3.05 -11.33 1.80
CA LYS A 9 4.30 -10.56 1.69
C LYS A 9 3.97 -9.08 1.65
N ARG A 10 4.84 -8.26 2.22
CA ARG A 10 4.69 -6.80 2.21
C ARG A 10 4.74 -6.26 0.80
N ILE A 11 3.85 -5.31 0.55
CA ILE A 11 3.75 -4.56 -0.69
C ILE A 11 3.84 -3.09 -0.33
N ILE A 12 4.62 -2.35 -1.10
CA ILE A 12 4.64 -0.88 -1.05
C ILE A 12 3.81 -0.35 -2.21
N ILE A 13 3.03 0.68 -1.93
CA ILE A 13 2.08 1.29 -2.85
C ILE A 13 2.40 2.78 -2.95
N TRP A 14 2.49 3.29 -4.17
CA TRP A 14 2.55 4.73 -4.46
C TRP A 14 1.27 5.14 -5.16
N ILE A 15 0.65 6.19 -4.64
CA ILE A 15 -0.52 6.84 -5.23
C ILE A 15 -0.12 8.27 -5.52
N ASP A 16 0.11 8.58 -6.79
CA ASP A 16 0.49 9.91 -7.23
C ASP A 16 -0.61 10.50 -8.09
N TYR A 17 -0.96 11.75 -7.80
CA TYR A 17 -1.91 12.51 -8.60
C TYR A 17 -1.26 13.78 -9.14
N ASP A 18 -1.23 13.92 -10.46
CA ASP A 18 -0.81 15.14 -11.14
C ASP A 18 -2.03 16.04 -11.34
N GLY A 19 -2.12 17.12 -10.55
CA GLY A 19 -3.24 18.06 -10.57
C GLY A 19 -3.33 18.92 -11.83
N THR A 20 -2.25 19.03 -12.60
CA THR A 20 -2.22 19.76 -13.87
C THR A 20 -2.68 18.85 -15.00
N LYS A 21 -2.17 17.61 -15.05
CA LYS A 21 -2.56 16.61 -16.06
C LYS A 21 -3.86 15.89 -15.74
N LYS A 22 -4.40 16.07 -14.53
CA LYS A 22 -5.57 15.34 -13.99
C LYS A 22 -5.37 13.82 -14.07
N LEU A 23 -4.16 13.36 -13.75
CA LEU A 23 -3.75 11.97 -13.94
C LEU A 23 -3.44 11.31 -12.60
N LEU A 24 -4.17 10.24 -12.28
CA LEU A 24 -3.92 9.36 -11.16
C LEU A 24 -3.07 8.16 -11.59
N ASN A 25 -1.95 7.95 -10.91
CA ASN A 25 -1.10 6.78 -11.08
C ASN A 25 -1.02 5.98 -9.78
N VAL A 26 -1.22 4.66 -9.90
CA VAL A 26 -1.03 3.72 -8.79
C VAL A 26 0.05 2.73 -9.18
N THR A 27 1.11 2.67 -8.39
CA THR A 27 2.26 1.78 -8.60
C THR A 27 2.43 0.88 -7.40
N LEU A 28 2.71 -0.41 -7.62
CA LEU A 28 2.92 -1.38 -6.55
C LEU A 28 4.24 -2.11 -6.76
N ALA A 29 4.91 -2.46 -5.67
CA ALA A 29 6.08 -3.34 -5.70
C ALA A 29 6.15 -4.22 -4.44
N PRO A 30 6.68 -5.45 -4.55
CA PRO A 30 6.98 -6.24 -3.36
C PRO A 30 8.16 -5.60 -2.61
N VAL A 31 8.11 -5.62 -1.27
CA VAL A 31 9.26 -5.26 -0.45
C VAL A 31 10.30 -6.39 -0.52
N PRO A 32 11.57 -6.12 -0.84
CA PRO A 32 12.62 -7.14 -0.87
C PRO A 32 12.77 -7.89 0.47
N THR A 33 13.09 -9.18 0.39
CA THR A 33 13.40 -10.04 1.53
C THR A 33 14.76 -10.70 1.28
N PRO A 34 15.79 -10.51 2.14
CA PRO A 34 15.76 -9.78 3.42
C PRO A 34 15.56 -8.27 3.24
N LYS A 35 15.18 -7.59 4.34
CA LYS A 35 14.98 -6.13 4.33
C LYS A 35 16.28 -5.44 3.90
N PRO A 36 16.19 -4.36 3.11
CA PRO A 36 17.36 -3.55 2.80
C PRO A 36 17.86 -2.83 4.05
N VAL A 37 19.18 -2.67 4.15
CA VAL A 37 19.83 -1.88 5.20
C VAL A 37 19.80 -0.37 4.91
N SER A 38 19.33 0.04 3.72
CA SER A 38 19.35 1.44 3.28
C SER A 38 17.95 2.09 3.37
N PRO A 39 17.83 3.26 4.02
CA PRO A 39 16.57 3.95 4.24
C PRO A 39 15.94 4.58 2.99
N GLN A 40 16.70 4.68 1.89
CA GLN A 40 16.27 5.33 0.64
C GLN A 40 15.62 4.36 -0.37
N LEU A 41 15.51 3.07 -0.06
CA LEU A 41 15.20 2.09 -1.09
C LEU A 41 13.81 2.27 -1.72
N SER A 42 12.80 2.76 -0.99
CA SER A 42 11.43 2.83 -1.54
C SER A 42 11.34 3.61 -2.86
N SER A 43 12.02 4.74 -3.01
CA SER A 43 11.96 5.46 -4.30
C SER A 43 12.72 4.74 -5.42
N SER A 44 13.75 3.95 -5.11
CA SER A 44 14.57 3.22 -6.08
C SER A 44 13.89 1.96 -6.60
N ILE A 45 13.07 1.29 -5.78
CA ILE A 45 12.35 0.07 -6.18
C ILE A 45 11.04 0.33 -6.92
N LYS A 46 10.58 1.59 -6.97
CA LYS A 46 9.34 1.94 -7.65
C LYS A 46 9.44 1.63 -9.15
N PRO A 47 8.56 0.78 -9.70
CA PRO A 47 8.49 0.53 -11.14
C PRO A 47 8.28 1.82 -11.94
N ARG A 48 8.90 1.88 -13.14
CA ARG A 48 8.73 3.00 -14.07
C ARG A 48 7.32 3.08 -14.66
N VAL A 49 6.68 1.92 -14.86
CA VAL A 49 5.34 1.81 -15.40
C VAL A 49 4.37 1.57 -14.24
N PRO A 50 3.36 2.44 -14.04
CA PRO A 50 2.36 2.24 -12.99
C PRO A 50 1.48 1.03 -13.32
N LEU A 51 0.93 0.38 -12.29
CA LEU A 51 -0.04 -0.70 -12.48
C LEU A 51 -1.36 -0.15 -13.03
N LEU A 52 -1.77 1.02 -12.54
CA LEU A 52 -2.97 1.72 -12.99
C LEU A 52 -2.61 3.16 -13.32
N SER A 53 -3.08 3.64 -14.46
CA SER A 53 -3.04 5.05 -14.85
C SER A 53 -4.41 5.47 -15.33
N ARG A 54 -4.98 6.53 -14.75
CA ARG A 54 -6.34 6.97 -15.05
C ARG A 54 -6.45 8.49 -15.05
N SER A 55 -7.01 9.03 -16.13
CA SER A 55 -7.44 10.43 -16.19
C SER A 55 -8.70 10.62 -15.34
N VAL A 56 -8.61 11.48 -14.33
CA VAL A 56 -9.71 11.81 -13.42
C VAL A 56 -9.54 13.23 -12.90
N ASN A 57 -10.56 14.07 -13.06
CA ASN A 57 -10.54 15.42 -12.51
C ASN A 57 -11.04 15.43 -11.06
N LEU A 58 -10.11 15.36 -10.10
CA LEU A 58 -10.50 15.37 -8.68
C LEU A 58 -11.18 16.68 -8.24
N SER A 59 -11.01 17.78 -8.96
CA SER A 59 -11.67 19.06 -8.64
C SER A 59 -13.19 19.02 -8.82
N GLU A 60 -13.70 18.09 -9.63
CA GLU A 60 -15.15 17.90 -9.82
C GLU A 60 -15.76 16.98 -8.74
N ILE A 61 -14.92 16.24 -8.00
CA ILE A 61 -15.34 15.20 -7.05
C ILE A 61 -15.11 15.68 -5.62
N PHE A 62 -13.98 16.34 -5.36
CA PHE A 62 -13.54 16.70 -4.02
C PHE A 62 -14.11 18.06 -3.62
N LYS A 63 -14.53 18.16 -2.36
CA LYS A 63 -14.88 19.42 -1.73
C LYS A 63 -13.61 20.15 -1.26
N GLU A 64 -13.78 21.38 -0.79
CA GLU A 64 -12.70 22.23 -0.26
C GLU A 64 -11.86 21.51 0.81
N THR A 65 -12.54 20.82 1.73
CA THR A 65 -11.93 20.03 2.80
C THR A 65 -12.38 18.57 2.68
N MET A 66 -11.41 17.66 2.72
CA MET A 66 -11.60 16.21 2.64
C MET A 66 -10.65 15.51 3.61
N PHE A 67 -11.00 14.30 4.04
CA PHE A 67 -10.12 13.45 4.84
C PHE A 67 -9.45 12.40 3.94
N VAL A 68 -8.22 12.03 4.29
CA VAL A 68 -7.46 10.95 3.64
C VAL A 68 -7.13 9.88 4.67
N GLY A 69 -7.26 8.63 4.27
CA GLY A 69 -7.03 7.50 5.15
C GLY A 69 -7.27 6.18 4.44
N PHE A 70 -7.34 5.12 5.23
CA PHE A 70 -7.54 3.76 4.74
C PHE A 70 -8.89 3.24 5.24
N SER A 71 -9.51 2.41 4.42
CA SER A 71 -10.70 1.64 4.79
C SER A 71 -10.52 0.22 4.27
N GLY A 72 -10.95 -0.75 5.07
CA GLY A 72 -10.76 -2.16 4.81
C GLY A 72 -11.96 -2.96 5.29
N SER A 73 -12.28 -4.03 4.57
CA SER A 73 -13.35 -4.95 4.93
C SER A 73 -12.92 -6.39 4.62
N THR A 74 -13.49 -7.35 5.36
CA THR A 74 -13.31 -8.77 5.08
C THR A 74 -14.51 -9.30 4.31
N GLY A 75 -14.25 -10.09 3.29
CA GLY A 75 -15.28 -10.75 2.49
C GLY A 75 -15.45 -12.21 2.89
N SER A 76 -15.73 -13.08 1.91
CA SER A 76 -15.85 -14.53 2.12
C SER A 76 -14.58 -15.18 2.69
N THR A 77 -13.41 -14.57 2.46
CA THR A 77 -12.13 -14.99 3.03
C THR A 77 -11.72 -14.03 4.14
N LYS A 78 -11.30 -14.57 5.29
CA LYS A 78 -10.65 -13.79 6.35
C LYS A 78 -9.37 -13.16 5.80
N SER A 79 -9.22 -11.85 5.98
CA SER A 79 -8.04 -11.12 5.57
C SER A 79 -7.72 -10.06 6.62
N ASP A 80 -6.55 -10.16 7.23
CA ASP A 80 -6.04 -9.10 8.06
C ASP A 80 -5.40 -8.03 7.17
N GLN A 81 -5.71 -6.76 7.43
CA GLN A 81 -5.27 -5.63 6.61
C GLN A 81 -4.45 -4.68 7.47
N TYR A 82 -3.12 -4.74 7.32
CA TYR A 82 -2.18 -3.93 8.10
C TYR A 82 -1.57 -2.81 7.26
N ILE A 83 -1.65 -1.58 7.77
CA ILE A 83 -0.87 -0.45 7.27
C ILE A 83 0.39 -0.35 8.15
N LEU A 84 1.52 -0.82 7.62
CA LEU A 84 2.78 -0.88 8.37
C LEU A 84 3.55 0.46 8.39
N GLY A 85 3.15 1.39 7.54
CA GLY A 85 3.73 2.73 7.43
C GLY A 85 3.10 3.48 6.26
N TRP A 86 2.98 4.80 6.38
CA TRP A 86 2.47 5.66 5.33
C TRP A 86 3.03 7.08 5.44
N SER A 87 3.12 7.76 4.30
CA SER A 87 3.47 9.18 4.22
C SER A 87 2.53 9.83 3.21
N PHE A 88 2.12 11.05 3.49
CA PHE A 88 1.19 11.79 2.66
C PHE A 88 1.63 13.24 2.52
N LYS A 89 1.54 13.79 1.31
CA LYS A 89 1.76 15.20 1.05
C LYS A 89 0.85 15.68 -0.08
N LYS A 90 0.14 16.79 0.17
CA LYS A 90 -0.58 17.55 -0.85
C LYS A 90 0.34 18.65 -1.38
N GLY A 91 0.33 18.91 -2.69
CA GLY A 91 1.13 19.98 -3.30
C GLY A 91 2.62 19.66 -3.43
N GLY A 92 3.00 18.39 -3.45
CA GLY A 92 4.39 17.97 -3.65
C GLY A 92 4.56 16.46 -3.55
N LYS A 93 5.81 16.00 -3.55
CA LYS A 93 6.14 14.58 -3.37
C LYS A 93 6.13 14.23 -1.88
N ALA A 94 5.40 13.17 -1.50
CA ALA A 94 5.45 12.63 -0.15
C ALA A 94 6.86 12.12 0.20
N GLU A 95 7.16 12.09 1.49
CA GLU A 95 8.45 11.58 1.96
C GLU A 95 8.56 10.07 1.70
N SER A 96 9.79 9.64 1.42
CA SER A 96 10.10 8.25 1.19
C SER A 96 9.99 7.47 2.50
N LEU A 97 9.32 6.32 2.49
CA LEU A 97 9.26 5.46 3.68
C LEU A 97 10.59 4.73 3.87
N ASP A 98 11.12 4.76 5.09
CA ASP A 98 12.28 3.95 5.45
C ASP A 98 11.87 2.49 5.61
N ILE A 99 12.04 1.72 4.53
CA ILE A 99 11.71 0.29 4.48
C ILE A 99 12.49 -0.53 5.53
N SER A 100 13.69 -0.08 5.92
CA SER A 100 14.50 -0.79 6.91
C SER A 100 13.85 -0.79 8.30
N GLN A 101 13.07 0.24 8.61
CA GLN A 101 12.37 0.43 9.88
C GLN A 101 10.94 -0.12 9.88
N ILE A 102 10.39 -0.52 8.72
CA ILE A 102 9.03 -1.07 8.64
C ILE A 102 8.99 -2.43 9.33
N LEU A 103 8.20 -2.55 10.40
CA LEU A 103 8.00 -3.80 11.14
C LEU A 103 7.25 -4.85 10.30
N ASP A 104 7.39 -6.11 10.69
CA ASP A 104 6.57 -7.19 10.15
C ASP A 104 5.16 -7.14 10.78
N PRO A 105 4.11 -7.52 10.03
CA PRO A 105 2.79 -7.67 10.63
C PRO A 105 2.83 -8.76 11.72
N PRO A 106 1.90 -8.72 12.68
CA PRO A 106 1.80 -9.76 13.69
C PRO A 106 1.59 -11.14 13.04
N PRO A 107 2.06 -12.24 13.67
CA PRO A 107 1.82 -13.59 13.18
C PRO A 107 0.32 -13.86 13.05
N SER A 108 -0.07 -14.61 12.03
CA SER A 108 -1.45 -15.08 11.91
C SER A 108 -1.82 -15.93 13.14
N PRO A 109 -3.02 -15.74 13.73
CA PRO A 109 -3.45 -16.57 14.85
C PRO A 109 -3.47 -18.05 14.45
N PRO A 110 -3.20 -18.97 15.39
CA PRO A 110 -3.26 -20.40 15.10
C PRO A 110 -4.66 -20.78 14.60
N PRO A 111 -4.77 -21.78 13.71
CA PRO A 111 -6.06 -22.27 13.28
C PRO A 111 -6.89 -22.69 14.49
N PRO A 112 -8.23 -22.48 14.47
CA PRO A 112 -9.08 -22.90 15.57
C PRO A 112 -8.89 -24.38 15.83
N SER A 113 -8.73 -24.76 17.10
CA SER A 113 -8.67 -26.17 17.49
C SER A 113 -9.89 -26.90 16.95
N PRO A 114 -9.75 -28.13 16.44
CA PRO A 114 -10.90 -28.91 16.00
C PRO A 114 -11.91 -28.98 17.14
N ALA A 115 -13.17 -28.69 16.83
CA ALA A 115 -14.24 -28.76 17.80
C ALA A 115 -14.24 -30.16 18.43
N LYS A 116 -14.21 -30.23 19.77
CA LYS A 116 -14.49 -31.48 20.46
C LYS A 116 -15.95 -31.82 20.13
N HIS A 117 -16.16 -32.80 19.26
CA HIS A 117 -17.48 -33.37 19.08
C HIS A 117 -17.90 -34.05 20.40
N PRO A 118 -19.14 -33.85 20.86
CA PRO A 118 -19.69 -34.60 22.00
C PRO A 118 -19.86 -36.08 21.66
#